data_AF-A0A0C2TJ83-F1
#
_entry.id   AF-A0A0C2TJ83-F1
#
_cell.length_a   1.000
_cell.length_b   1.000
_cell.length_c   1.000
_cell.angle_alpha   90.00
_cell.angle_beta   90.00
_cell.angle_gamma   90.00
#
_symmetry.space_group_name_H-M   'P 1'
#
loop_
_entity.id
_entity.type
_entity.pdbx_description
1 polymer ?
#
loop_
_entity_poly.entity_id
_entity_poly.type
_entity_poly.pdbx_seq_one_letter_code
_entity_poly.pdbx_strand_id
1 'polypeptide(L)'
;MAWCPLLDSIDVQITEHPPYSNSNLFRIRPVEHAVLKNIKFCFLYDSYTILESLVVPGLKTLSLCDDTVINIRSSSRIYSNPLGLLNRSHCDLRELQIVRCCFSQPELMEYLEHRSCRTLTCLRVENDGHMLMTDEFLLRLTRVDGKAEDSLCPELTHLALTYYCSGNTSAGLLGRMVLSRSRKMERNRLESFELLTDASGFAETDKALLKCAEENGLKLCIKSGSIRW
;
A
#
# COMPACT_ATOMS: atom_id res chain seq x y z
N MET A 1 -14.27 25.16 -15.45
CA MET A 1 -14.89 24.05 -14.69
C MET A 1 -15.28 24.59 -13.32
N ALA A 2 -16.55 24.51 -12.94
CA ALA A 2 -16.97 24.80 -11.57
C ALA A 2 -16.50 23.65 -10.68
N TRP A 3 -15.65 23.95 -9.71
CA TRP A 3 -15.15 23.00 -8.73
C TRP A 3 -16.24 22.75 -7.69
N CYS A 4 -16.44 21.50 -7.27
CA CYS A 4 -17.44 21.14 -6.26
C CYS A 4 -16.81 21.28 -4.88
N PRO A 5 -17.03 22.39 -4.14
CA PRO A 5 -16.27 22.69 -2.92
C PRO A 5 -16.57 21.74 -1.76
N LEU A 6 -17.62 20.92 -1.88
CA LEU A 6 -18.04 19.95 -0.87
C LEU A 6 -17.63 18.51 -1.21
N LEU A 7 -16.93 18.29 -2.32
CA LEU A 7 -16.49 16.95 -2.73
C LEU A 7 -15.42 16.44 -1.76
N ASP A 8 -15.77 15.45 -0.94
CA ASP A 8 -14.89 14.83 0.05
C ASP A 8 -14.31 13.49 -0.41
N SER A 9 -14.89 12.91 -1.47
CA SER A 9 -14.46 11.64 -2.07
C SER A 9 -14.53 11.67 -3.60
N ILE A 10 -13.52 11.11 -4.25
CA ILE A 10 -13.52 10.88 -5.69
C ILE A 10 -13.13 9.43 -5.99
N ASP A 11 -13.89 8.79 -6.87
CA ASP A 11 -13.58 7.49 -7.47
C ASP A 11 -13.42 7.70 -8.98
N VAL A 12 -12.20 7.51 -9.47
CA VAL A 12 -11.84 7.69 -10.87
C VAL A 12 -11.52 6.33 -11.46
N GLN A 13 -12.44 5.85 -12.29
CA GLN A 13 -12.25 4.67 -13.11
C GLN A 13 -12.11 5.10 -14.57
N ILE A 14 -10.97 4.80 -15.17
CA ILE A 14 -10.70 5.15 -16.57
C ILE A 14 -10.75 3.86 -17.36
N THR A 15 -11.84 3.69 -18.12
CA THR A 15 -12.19 2.41 -18.78
C THR A 15 -11.73 2.30 -20.23
N GLU A 16 -11.20 3.37 -20.82
CA GLU A 16 -10.83 3.41 -22.24
C GLU A 16 -9.45 4.05 -22.45
N HIS A 17 -8.73 3.54 -23.45
CA HIS A 17 -7.46 4.12 -23.90
C HIS A 17 -7.75 5.41 -24.68
N PRO A 18 -7.35 6.61 -24.20
CA PRO A 18 -7.40 7.78 -25.05
C PRO A 18 -6.47 7.56 -26.25
N PRO A 19 -6.93 7.66 -27.51
CA PRO A 19 -6.12 7.33 -28.68
C PRO A 19 -4.82 8.12 -28.63
N TYR A 20 -3.67 7.41 -28.55
CA TYR A 20 -2.30 7.93 -28.40
C TYR A 20 -2.25 9.46 -28.37
N SER A 21 -2.61 10.06 -27.23
CA SER A 21 -2.50 11.50 -27.09
C SER A 21 -1.01 11.76 -26.98
N ASN A 22 -0.41 12.31 -28.04
CA ASN A 22 0.89 12.96 -27.97
C ASN A 22 0.89 13.79 -26.70
N SER A 23 1.57 13.28 -25.66
CA SER A 23 1.66 13.90 -24.36
C SER A 23 2.61 15.08 -24.47
N ASN A 24 2.20 16.09 -25.23
CA ASN A 24 2.56 17.45 -24.93
C ASN A 24 2.00 17.70 -23.54
N LEU A 25 2.88 17.51 -22.55
CA LEU A 25 2.68 17.79 -21.14
C LEU A 25 2.09 19.19 -21.01
N PHE A 26 0.76 19.28 -21.04
CA PHE A 26 0.10 20.49 -20.60
C PHE A 26 0.59 20.66 -19.17
N ARG A 27 1.33 21.74 -18.90
CA ARG A 27 1.63 22.17 -17.53
C ARG A 27 0.30 22.58 -16.91
N ILE A 28 -0.49 21.59 -16.51
CA ILE A 28 -1.72 21.80 -15.79
C ILE A 28 -1.28 22.36 -14.45
N ARG A 29 -1.70 23.60 -14.15
CA ARG A 29 -1.43 24.18 -12.84
C ARG A 29 -2.01 23.24 -11.79
N PRO A 30 -1.25 22.86 -10.76
CA PRO A 30 -1.81 22.08 -9.67
C PRO A 30 -3.02 22.81 -9.11
N VAL A 31 -4.08 22.06 -8.89
CA VAL A 31 -5.31 22.59 -8.34
C VAL A 31 -5.54 22.00 -6.97
N GLU A 32 -5.74 22.90 -6.02
CA GLU A 32 -5.87 22.56 -4.62
C GLU A 32 -7.32 22.23 -4.27
N HIS A 33 -7.52 21.10 -3.58
CA HIS A 33 -8.82 20.67 -3.08
C HIS A 33 -8.77 20.46 -1.56
N ALA A 34 -9.04 21.51 -0.79
CA ALA A 34 -8.91 21.48 0.67
C ALA A 34 -9.87 20.52 1.39
N VAL A 35 -11.03 20.24 0.80
CA VAL A 35 -12.08 19.39 1.41
C VAL A 35 -11.97 17.91 1.03
N LEU A 36 -11.21 17.60 -0.03
CA LEU A 36 -11.13 16.23 -0.54
C LEU A 36 -10.29 15.39 0.44
N LYS A 37 -10.84 14.25 0.86
CA LYS A 37 -10.24 13.36 1.85
C LYS A 37 -9.98 11.97 1.30
N ASN A 38 -10.78 11.53 0.34
CA ASN A 38 -10.74 10.17 -0.15
C ASN A 38 -10.52 10.18 -1.66
N ILE A 39 -9.52 9.43 -2.08
CA ILE A 39 -9.18 9.28 -3.48
C ILE A 39 -9.07 7.79 -3.79
N LYS A 40 -9.84 7.34 -4.77
CA LYS A 40 -9.67 6.03 -5.39
C LYS A 40 -9.39 6.23 -6.88
N PHE A 41 -8.27 5.68 -7.34
CA PHE A 41 -7.87 5.66 -8.74
C PHE A 41 -7.74 4.22 -9.20
N CYS A 42 -8.51 3.86 -10.22
CA CYS A 42 -8.38 2.62 -10.97
C CYS A 42 -7.79 2.93 -12.35
N PHE A 43 -6.53 2.59 -12.56
CA PHE A 43 -5.80 2.84 -13.80
C PHE A 43 -6.13 1.77 -14.85
N LEU A 44 -6.23 2.20 -16.11
CA LEU A 44 -5.99 1.33 -17.25
C LEU A 44 -4.68 1.70 -17.96
N TYR A 45 -4.41 2.97 -18.30
CA TYR A 45 -3.13 3.48 -18.81
C TYR A 45 -3.05 5.02 -18.65
N ASP A 46 -1.84 5.63 -18.65
CA ASP A 46 -1.50 7.07 -18.80
C ASP A 46 -2.39 8.14 -18.08
N SER A 47 -3.10 7.73 -17.04
CA SER A 47 -4.13 8.54 -16.38
C SER A 47 -3.60 9.39 -15.23
N TYR A 48 -2.28 9.37 -15.04
CA TYR A 48 -1.63 10.00 -13.92
C TYR A 48 -1.52 11.52 -14.02
N THR A 49 -1.75 12.11 -15.20
CA THR A 49 -1.81 13.57 -15.38
C THR A 49 -2.83 14.22 -14.44
N ILE A 50 -3.90 13.48 -14.09
CA ILE A 50 -4.87 13.90 -13.09
C ILE A 50 -4.20 14.00 -11.71
N LEU A 51 -3.50 12.95 -11.27
CA LEU A 51 -2.78 12.95 -10.00
C LEU A 51 -1.71 14.05 -9.94
N GLU A 52 -0.99 14.28 -11.04
CA GLU A 52 0.01 15.34 -11.18
C GLU A 52 -0.58 16.74 -10.99
N SER A 53 -1.83 16.93 -11.41
CA SER A 53 -2.55 18.20 -11.29
C SER A 53 -3.22 18.44 -9.94
N LEU A 54 -3.16 17.50 -8.99
CA LEU A 54 -3.86 17.61 -7.70
C LEU A 54 -2.94 18.00 -6.55
N VAL A 55 -3.47 18.85 -5.66
CA VAL A 55 -2.94 19.15 -4.32
C VAL A 55 -4.07 18.94 -3.32
N VAL A 56 -3.91 17.99 -2.39
CA VAL A 56 -5.02 17.56 -1.52
C VAL A 56 -4.54 17.49 -0.07
N PRO A 57 -4.39 18.64 0.62
CA PRO A 57 -3.85 18.67 1.98
C PRO A 57 -4.66 17.87 2.99
N GLY A 58 -5.97 17.77 2.76
CA GLY A 58 -6.90 17.00 3.58
C GLY A 58 -6.91 15.49 3.32
N LEU A 59 -6.11 14.96 2.40
CA LEU A 59 -6.15 13.55 1.98
C LEU A 59 -5.91 12.60 3.17
N LYS A 60 -6.87 11.70 3.41
CA LYS A 60 -6.86 10.68 4.46
C LYS A 60 -6.79 9.26 3.90
N THR A 61 -7.48 9.00 2.80
CA THR A 61 -7.53 7.67 2.19
C THR A 61 -7.12 7.75 0.74
N LEU A 62 -6.18 6.90 0.35
CA LEU A 62 -5.73 6.74 -1.03
C LEU A 62 -5.78 5.27 -1.43
N SER A 63 -6.55 4.98 -2.47
CA SER A 63 -6.61 3.65 -3.10
C SER A 63 -6.12 3.75 -4.53
N LEU A 64 -5.09 3.00 -4.84
CA LEU A 64 -4.53 2.81 -6.17
C LEU A 64 -4.84 1.37 -6.60
N CYS A 65 -5.51 1.21 -7.74
CA CYS A 65 -5.85 -0.09 -8.30
C CYS A 65 -5.47 -0.12 -9.77
N ASP A 66 -4.92 -1.21 -10.25
CA ASP A 66 -4.76 -1.47 -11.68
C ASP A 66 -5.64 -2.67 -12.05
N ASP A 67 -6.69 -2.42 -12.84
CA ASP A 67 -7.63 -3.45 -13.27
C ASP A 67 -7.31 -3.93 -14.69
N THR A 68 -6.08 -3.73 -15.18
CA THR A 68 -5.59 -4.33 -16.42
C THR A 68 -5.40 -5.83 -16.23
N VAL A 69 -6.52 -6.53 -16.17
CA VAL A 69 -6.64 -7.98 -16.28
C VAL A 69 -5.95 -8.37 -17.60
N ILE A 70 -4.81 -9.06 -17.49
CA ILE A 70 -4.18 -9.83 -18.58
C ILE A 70 -3.49 -8.98 -19.66
N ASN A 71 -2.25 -8.53 -19.40
CA ASN A 71 -1.18 -8.68 -20.39
C ASN A 71 0.20 -8.48 -19.75
N ILE A 72 0.71 -9.59 -19.23
CA ILE A 72 2.09 -9.81 -18.83
C ILE A 72 2.94 -9.62 -20.09
N ARG A 73 3.57 -8.46 -20.31
CA ARG A 73 4.82 -8.28 -21.12
C ARG A 73 5.25 -6.84 -21.41
N SER A 74 4.46 -5.81 -21.08
CA SER A 74 4.86 -4.44 -21.40
C SER A 74 5.81 -3.88 -20.33
N SER A 75 7.10 -4.13 -20.50
CA SER A 75 8.24 -3.76 -19.65
C SER A 75 8.54 -2.25 -19.56
N SER A 76 7.54 -1.39 -19.71
CA SER A 76 7.73 0.06 -19.66
C SER A 76 6.49 0.77 -19.14
N ARG A 77 5.85 0.21 -18.11
CA ARG A 77 4.81 0.95 -17.40
C ARG A 77 5.49 2.02 -16.58
N ILE A 78 5.63 3.21 -17.18
CA ILE A 78 6.07 4.43 -16.53
C ILE A 78 4.92 4.83 -15.60
N TYR A 79 4.85 4.18 -14.44
CA TYR A 79 3.95 4.58 -13.38
C TYR A 79 4.46 5.91 -12.86
N SER A 80 3.86 7.01 -13.30
CA SER A 80 4.25 8.30 -12.74
C SER A 80 3.93 8.30 -11.24
N ASN A 81 4.83 8.91 -10.51
CA ASN A 81 5.08 8.63 -9.12
C ASN A 81 3.92 9.14 -8.23
N PRO A 82 3.13 8.29 -7.55
CA PRO A 82 2.15 8.77 -6.58
C PRO A 82 2.81 9.54 -5.43
N LEU A 83 4.13 9.44 -5.24
CA LEU A 83 4.87 10.36 -4.35
C LEU A 83 4.70 11.80 -4.79
N GLY A 84 4.54 12.09 -6.09
CA GLY A 84 4.26 13.44 -6.58
C GLY A 84 3.02 14.04 -5.92
N LEU A 85 1.94 13.27 -5.80
CA LEU A 85 0.74 13.71 -5.09
C LEU A 85 1.03 14.00 -3.62
N LEU A 86 1.71 13.07 -2.93
CA LEU A 86 2.03 13.23 -1.50
C LEU A 86 2.99 14.40 -1.25
N ASN A 87 3.99 14.56 -2.12
CA ASN A 87 4.97 15.63 -2.11
C ASN A 87 4.32 16.99 -2.30
N ARG A 88 3.24 17.11 -3.07
CA ARG A 88 2.51 18.38 -3.19
C ARG A 88 1.50 18.58 -2.06
N SER A 89 0.83 17.50 -1.67
CA SER A 89 -0.32 17.56 -0.75
C SER A 89 0.11 17.73 0.70
N HIS A 90 1.26 17.19 1.10
CA HIS A 90 1.75 17.25 2.48
C HIS A 90 0.71 16.80 3.51
N CYS A 91 -0.12 15.83 3.15
CA CYS A 91 -1.23 15.34 3.95
C CYS A 91 -0.75 14.36 5.03
N ASP A 92 -1.65 14.08 5.98
CA ASP A 92 -1.51 12.98 6.96
C ASP A 92 -2.41 11.81 6.53
N LEU A 93 -1.83 10.88 5.78
CA LEU A 93 -2.54 9.72 5.24
C LEU A 93 -2.83 8.72 6.36
N ARG A 94 -4.05 8.19 6.39
CA ARG A 94 -4.53 7.20 7.35
C ARG A 94 -4.67 5.82 6.72
N GLU A 95 -5.12 5.78 5.48
CA GLU A 95 -5.38 4.53 4.78
C GLU A 95 -4.75 4.54 3.39
N LEU A 96 -4.03 3.46 3.08
CA LEU A 96 -3.40 3.25 1.80
C LEU A 96 -3.74 1.85 1.31
N GLN A 97 -4.29 1.81 0.11
CA GLN A 97 -4.55 0.58 -0.62
C GLN A 97 -3.81 0.63 -1.96
N ILE A 98 -3.00 -0.39 -2.21
CA ILE A 98 -2.28 -0.59 -3.47
C ILE A 98 -2.68 -1.98 -3.97
N VAL A 99 -3.38 -2.03 -5.10
CA VAL A 99 -3.91 -3.26 -5.69
C VAL A 99 -3.44 -3.37 -7.13
N ARG A 100 -2.67 -4.41 -7.43
CA ARG A 100 -2.18 -4.77 -8.76
C ARG A 100 -1.36 -3.69 -9.47
N CYS A 101 -0.89 -2.67 -8.77
CA CYS A 101 -0.14 -1.55 -9.38
C CYS A 101 1.32 -1.89 -9.76
N CYS A 102 1.73 -3.16 -9.77
CA CYS A 102 3.07 -3.63 -10.17
C CYS A 102 4.26 -2.88 -9.55
N PHE A 103 4.12 -2.28 -8.37
CA PHE A 103 5.25 -1.65 -7.69
C PHE A 103 6.39 -2.66 -7.49
N SER A 104 7.62 -2.22 -7.73
CA SER A 104 8.77 -2.92 -7.19
C SER A 104 8.86 -2.70 -5.67
N GLN A 105 9.59 -3.57 -4.97
CA GLN A 105 9.80 -3.41 -3.53
C GLN A 105 10.46 -2.06 -3.19
N PRO A 106 11.54 -1.61 -3.86
CA PRO A 106 12.14 -0.31 -3.56
C PRO A 106 11.18 0.86 -3.72
N GLU A 107 10.37 0.87 -4.79
CA GLU A 107 9.39 1.94 -5.02
C GLU A 107 8.31 1.96 -3.94
N LEU A 108 7.80 0.78 -3.54
CA LEU A 108 6.84 0.68 -2.44
C LEU A 108 7.45 1.15 -1.12
N MET A 109 8.70 0.80 -0.83
CA MET A 109 9.38 1.27 0.39
C MET A 109 9.55 2.78 0.37
N GLU A 110 10.03 3.37 -0.73
CA GLU A 110 10.15 4.82 -0.88
C GLU A 110 8.79 5.51 -0.67
N TYR A 111 7.72 4.89 -1.20
CA TYR A 111 6.35 5.36 -1.01
C TYR A 111 5.91 5.40 0.46
N LEU A 112 6.17 4.33 1.20
CA LEU A 112 5.79 4.17 2.60
C LEU A 112 6.71 4.96 3.56
N GLU A 113 7.93 5.30 3.15
CA GLU A 113 8.86 6.14 3.92
C GLU A 113 8.51 7.63 3.85
N HIS A 114 7.66 8.02 2.89
CA HIS A 114 7.21 9.40 2.77
C HIS A 114 6.51 9.89 4.04
N ARG A 115 6.73 11.15 4.43
CA ARG A 115 6.21 11.73 5.68
C ARG A 115 4.69 11.60 5.86
N SER A 116 3.95 11.65 4.76
CA SER A 116 2.48 11.49 4.77
C SER A 116 2.03 10.11 5.24
N CYS A 117 2.88 9.09 5.14
CA CYS A 117 2.61 7.72 5.58
C CYS A 117 2.96 7.49 7.06
N ARG A 118 3.51 8.47 7.78
CA ARG A 118 3.82 8.30 9.21
C ARG A 118 2.57 8.07 10.05
N THR A 119 1.45 8.67 9.69
CA THR A 119 0.17 8.55 10.38
C THR A 119 -0.68 7.37 9.89
N LEU A 120 -0.13 6.53 9.00
CA LEU A 120 -0.85 5.45 8.34
C LEU A 120 -1.26 4.37 9.36
N THR A 121 -2.56 4.17 9.49
CA THR A 121 -3.17 3.17 10.37
C THR A 121 -3.59 1.92 9.61
N CYS A 122 -3.90 2.03 8.32
CA CYS A 122 -4.29 0.91 7.47
C CYS A 122 -3.43 0.83 6.20
N LEU A 123 -2.82 -0.33 5.98
CA LEU A 123 -2.06 -0.64 4.78
C LEU A 123 -2.59 -1.93 4.15
N ARG A 124 -3.04 -1.84 2.90
CA ARG A 124 -3.38 -2.99 2.07
C ARG A 124 -2.50 -3.01 0.83
N VAL A 125 -1.76 -4.10 0.65
CA VAL A 125 -0.91 -4.32 -0.53
C VAL A 125 -1.31 -5.65 -1.17
N GLU A 126 -1.78 -5.56 -2.40
CA GLU A 126 -2.09 -6.68 -3.29
C GLU A 126 -1.29 -6.47 -4.56
N ASN A 127 -0.37 -7.39 -4.88
CA ASN A 127 0.42 -7.30 -6.09
C ASN A 127 0.53 -8.68 -6.72
N ASP A 128 0.00 -8.83 -7.92
CA ASP A 128 -0.03 -10.09 -8.63
C ASP A 128 1.37 -10.40 -9.15
N GLY A 129 1.98 -11.49 -8.66
CA GLY A 129 3.21 -12.06 -9.24
C GLY A 129 4.53 -11.34 -8.94
N HIS A 130 4.53 -10.19 -8.27
CA HIS A 130 5.76 -9.49 -7.87
C HIS A 130 6.11 -9.75 -6.39
N MET A 131 7.34 -10.17 -6.16
CA MET A 131 7.88 -10.47 -4.82
C MET A 131 8.12 -9.18 -4.04
N LEU A 132 7.07 -8.64 -3.40
CA LEU A 132 7.18 -7.47 -2.52
C LEU A 132 7.62 -7.83 -1.11
N MET A 133 7.32 -9.05 -0.67
CA MET A 133 7.57 -9.51 0.69
C MET A 133 8.95 -10.17 0.77
N THR A 134 9.95 -9.36 1.06
CA THR A 134 11.33 -9.81 1.32
C THR A 134 11.71 -9.57 2.77
N ASP A 135 12.86 -10.11 3.19
CA ASP A 135 13.39 -9.89 4.53
C ASP A 135 13.58 -8.40 4.85
N GLU A 136 14.08 -7.63 3.88
CA GLU A 136 14.26 -6.19 4.04
C GLU A 136 12.93 -5.49 4.33
N PHE A 137 11.89 -5.77 3.54
CA PHE A 137 10.57 -5.18 3.74
C PHE A 137 9.99 -5.53 5.12
N LEU A 138 10.08 -6.80 5.53
CA LEU A 138 9.61 -7.25 6.84
C LEU A 138 10.41 -6.63 7.99
N LEU A 139 11.72 -6.49 7.84
CA LEU A 139 12.58 -5.84 8.83
C LEU A 139 12.23 -4.36 8.99
N ARG A 140 11.97 -3.64 7.89
CA ARG A 140 11.55 -2.24 7.93
C ARG A 140 10.19 -2.07 8.62
N LEU A 141 9.27 -3.02 8.46
CA LEU A 141 7.99 -3.05 9.19
C LEU A 141 8.11 -3.53 10.64
N THR A 142 9.21 -4.17 11.04
CA THR A 142 9.38 -4.70 12.39
C THR A 142 9.63 -3.57 13.39
N ARG A 143 8.94 -3.56 14.52
CA ARG A 143 9.23 -2.63 15.61
C ARG A 143 10.43 -3.13 16.41
N VAL A 144 11.42 -2.27 16.56
CA VAL A 144 12.55 -2.49 17.45
C VAL A 144 12.28 -1.79 18.79
N ASP A 145 12.54 -2.49 19.89
CA ASP A 145 12.34 -1.96 21.24
C ASP A 145 13.07 -0.63 21.43
N GLY A 146 12.34 0.40 21.86
CA GLY A 146 12.86 1.76 22.03
C GLY A 146 13.06 2.55 20.73
N LYS A 147 12.70 1.99 19.56
CA LYS A 147 12.84 2.62 18.23
C LYS A 147 11.60 2.41 17.35
N ALA A 148 10.41 2.45 17.95
CA ALA A 148 9.16 2.22 17.21
C ALA A 148 8.95 3.25 16.07
N GLU A 149 9.39 4.49 16.25
CA GLU A 149 9.29 5.58 15.27
C GLU A 149 10.18 5.39 14.02
N ASP A 150 11.19 4.53 14.10
CA ASP A 150 12.10 4.24 12.97
C ASP A 150 11.52 3.16 12.05
N SER A 151 10.45 2.48 12.48
CA SER A 151 9.76 1.47 11.69
C SER A 151 8.90 2.11 10.60
N LEU A 152 8.76 1.40 9.49
CA LEU A 152 7.86 1.78 8.42
C LEU A 152 6.41 1.77 8.94
N CYS A 153 5.69 2.85 8.65
CA CYS A 153 4.31 3.09 9.10
C CYS A 153 4.17 2.89 10.62
N PRO A 154 4.76 3.75 11.48
CA PRO A 154 4.82 3.52 12.92
C PRO A 154 3.44 3.43 13.59
N GLU A 155 2.41 4.05 13.02
CA GLU A 155 1.04 4.05 13.55
C GLU A 155 0.16 2.88 13.05
N LEU A 156 0.73 1.91 12.33
CA LEU A 156 -0.06 0.87 11.66
C LEU A 156 -0.81 -0.06 12.64
N THR A 157 -2.14 -0.09 12.51
CA THR A 157 -3.06 -0.95 13.28
C THR A 157 -3.68 -2.06 12.43
N HIS A 158 -3.76 -1.88 11.11
CA HIS A 158 -4.31 -2.86 10.17
C HIS A 158 -3.33 -3.09 9.01
N LEU A 159 -2.96 -4.35 8.80
CA LEU A 159 -2.07 -4.76 7.71
C LEU A 159 -2.71 -5.89 6.92
N ALA A 160 -2.88 -5.69 5.61
CA ALA A 160 -3.32 -6.72 4.68
C ALA A 160 -2.29 -6.89 3.57
N LEU A 161 -1.74 -8.10 3.46
CA LEU A 161 -0.72 -8.45 2.47
C LEU A 161 -1.23 -9.60 1.62
N THR A 162 -1.12 -9.47 0.31
CA THR A 162 -1.57 -10.50 -0.63
C THR A 162 -0.37 -11.02 -1.43
N TYR A 163 -0.35 -12.32 -1.69
CA TYR A 163 0.70 -13.02 -2.45
C TYR A 163 2.04 -13.12 -1.74
N TYR A 164 2.02 -13.52 -0.47
CA TYR A 164 3.22 -13.90 0.25
C TYR A 164 3.73 -15.29 -0.18
N CYS A 165 4.98 -15.34 -0.65
CA CYS A 165 5.70 -16.57 -0.98
C CYS A 165 6.72 -16.89 0.12
N SER A 166 6.52 -18.01 0.81
CA SER A 166 7.34 -18.40 1.96
C SER A 166 8.83 -18.60 1.65
N GLY A 167 9.18 -18.96 0.41
CA GLY A 167 10.55 -19.20 -0.04
C GLY A 167 11.44 -17.95 -0.11
N ASN A 168 10.86 -16.74 -0.02
CA ASN A 168 11.59 -15.48 -0.20
C ASN A 168 11.97 -14.79 1.11
N THR A 169 11.58 -15.36 2.24
CA THR A 169 11.83 -14.76 3.54
C THR A 169 12.42 -15.76 4.52
N SER A 170 13.32 -15.30 5.37
CA SER A 170 13.90 -16.08 6.45
C SER A 170 12.83 -16.56 7.41
N ALA A 171 12.94 -17.83 7.80
CA ALA A 171 12.02 -18.45 8.75
C ALA A 171 11.88 -17.66 10.06
N GLY A 172 10.64 -17.46 10.49
CA GLY A 172 10.28 -16.73 11.71
C GLY A 172 10.28 -15.21 11.56
N LEU A 173 10.70 -14.64 10.43
CA LEU A 173 10.80 -13.18 10.29
C LEU A 173 9.42 -12.52 10.19
N LEU A 174 8.50 -13.10 9.42
CA LEU A 174 7.13 -12.60 9.32
C LEU A 174 6.45 -12.61 10.69
N GLY A 175 6.56 -13.75 11.39
CA GLY A 175 6.01 -13.93 12.72
C GLY A 175 6.62 -12.95 13.73
N ARG A 176 7.93 -12.70 13.67
CA ARG A 176 8.60 -11.70 14.53
C ARG A 176 8.08 -10.29 14.22
N MET A 177 7.93 -9.93 12.96
CA MET A 177 7.38 -8.64 12.55
C MET A 177 5.98 -8.46 13.14
N VAL A 178 5.07 -9.39 12.89
CA VAL A 178 3.67 -9.32 13.39
C VAL A 178 3.61 -9.30 14.92
N LEU A 179 4.40 -10.17 15.58
CA LEU A 179 4.45 -10.22 17.04
C LEU A 179 5.01 -8.93 17.65
N SER A 180 6.03 -8.32 17.02
CA SER A 180 6.61 -7.06 17.50
C SER A 180 5.58 -5.93 17.53
N ARG A 181 4.62 -5.94 16.59
CA ARG A 181 3.61 -4.88 16.47
C ARG A 181 2.34 -5.15 17.28
N SER A 182 2.06 -6.38 17.71
CA SER A 182 0.79 -6.76 18.36
C SER A 182 0.81 -6.73 19.89
N ARG A 183 1.90 -6.23 20.49
CA ARG A 183 2.07 -6.20 21.96
C ARG A 183 1.00 -5.33 22.64
N LYS A 184 0.38 -5.88 23.70
CA LYS A 184 -0.82 -5.29 24.35
C LYS A 184 -0.64 -3.88 24.92
N MET A 185 0.57 -3.51 25.32
CA MET A 185 0.84 -2.24 26.02
C MET A 185 1.18 -1.08 25.08
N GLU A 186 1.23 -1.32 23.76
CA GLU A 186 1.57 -0.29 22.78
C GLU A 186 0.31 0.45 22.30
N ARG A 187 0.37 1.79 22.27
CA ARG A 187 -0.77 2.64 21.84
C ARG A 187 -1.26 2.35 20.43
N ASN A 188 -0.35 1.96 19.53
CA ASN A 188 -0.61 1.75 18.11
C ASN A 188 -0.36 0.30 17.73
N ARG A 189 -0.80 -0.65 18.57
CA ARG A 189 -0.58 -2.06 18.29
C ARG A 189 -1.32 -2.49 17.02
N LEU A 190 -0.75 -3.46 16.31
CA LEU A 190 -1.42 -4.13 15.21
C LEU A 190 -2.62 -4.90 15.75
N GLU A 191 -3.82 -4.51 15.32
CA GLU A 191 -5.10 -5.06 15.73
C GLU A 191 -5.59 -6.12 14.76
N SER A 192 -5.28 -6.00 13.47
CA SER A 192 -5.60 -7.03 12.49
C SER A 192 -4.47 -7.26 11.48
N PHE A 193 -4.28 -8.52 11.14
CA PHE A 193 -3.36 -8.96 10.11
C PHE A 193 -4.06 -9.92 9.14
N GLU A 194 -4.11 -9.53 7.88
CA GLU A 194 -4.62 -10.36 6.77
C GLU A 194 -3.46 -10.78 5.87
N LEU A 195 -3.39 -12.06 5.54
CA LEU A 195 -2.36 -12.60 4.67
C LEU A 195 -2.96 -13.59 3.66
N LEU A 196 -2.79 -13.32 2.37
CA LEU A 196 -2.96 -14.34 1.33
C LEU A 196 -1.59 -14.92 0.98
N THR A 197 -1.42 -16.22 1.18
CA THR A 197 -0.17 -16.94 0.89
C THR A 197 -0.38 -17.99 -0.20
N ASP A 198 0.71 -18.41 -0.82
CA ASP A 198 0.73 -19.55 -1.74
C ASP A 198 0.49 -20.88 -1.02
N ALA A 199 0.34 -21.95 -1.79
CA ALA A 199 0.03 -23.28 -1.25
C ALA A 199 1.17 -23.89 -0.42
N SER A 200 2.38 -23.33 -0.46
CA SER A 200 3.54 -23.83 0.29
C SER A 200 3.43 -23.59 1.81
N GLY A 201 2.60 -22.62 2.22
CA GLY A 201 2.37 -22.30 3.63
C GLY A 201 3.58 -21.70 4.33
N PHE A 202 3.53 -21.58 5.66
CA PHE A 202 4.58 -20.91 6.46
C PHE A 202 5.61 -21.87 7.01
N ALA A 203 6.80 -21.35 7.30
CA ALA A 203 7.71 -21.99 8.25
C ALA A 203 7.01 -22.15 9.61
N GLU A 204 7.26 -23.28 10.29
CA GLU A 204 6.66 -23.57 11.60
C GLU A 204 6.97 -22.51 12.66
N THR A 205 8.14 -21.86 12.55
CA THR A 205 8.53 -20.74 13.42
C THR A 205 7.62 -19.53 13.26
N ASP A 206 7.21 -19.19 12.03
CA ASP A 206 6.27 -18.10 11.79
C ASP A 206 4.88 -18.46 12.34
N LYS A 207 4.41 -19.70 12.15
CA LYS A 207 3.13 -20.17 12.69
C LYS A 207 3.06 -20.04 14.20
N ALA A 208 4.11 -20.45 14.91
CA ALA A 208 4.18 -20.35 16.36
C ALA A 208 4.09 -18.90 16.83
N LEU A 209 4.83 -17.98 16.19
CA LEU A 209 4.84 -16.56 16.54
C LEU A 209 3.52 -15.86 16.20
N LEU A 210 2.89 -16.21 15.07
CA LEU A 210 1.57 -15.70 14.69
C LEU A 210 0.49 -16.16 15.68
N LYS A 211 0.56 -17.40 16.16
CA LYS A 211 -0.32 -17.89 17.22
C LYS A 211 -0.14 -17.09 18.52
N CYS A 212 1.10 -16.81 18.93
CA CYS A 212 1.35 -15.95 20.09
C CYS A 212 0.78 -14.53 19.90
N ALA A 213 0.82 -13.99 18.68
CA ALA A 213 0.24 -12.68 18.37
C ALA A 213 -1.29 -12.70 18.48
N GLU A 214 -1.94 -13.76 18.02
CA GLU A 214 -3.40 -13.98 18.15
C GLU A 214 -3.82 -14.10 19.63
N GLU A 215 -3.07 -14.84 20.44
CA GLU A 215 -3.26 -14.92 21.90
C GLU A 215 -3.09 -13.56 22.60
N ASN A 216 -2.34 -12.64 21.97
CA ASN A 216 -2.23 -11.25 22.40
C ASN A 216 -3.40 -10.34 21.96
N GLY A 217 -4.38 -10.90 21.26
CA GLY A 217 -5.59 -10.22 20.80
C GLY A 217 -5.50 -9.65 19.39
N LEU A 218 -4.52 -10.07 18.59
CA LEU A 218 -4.48 -9.79 17.15
C LEU A 218 -5.59 -10.57 16.44
N LYS A 219 -6.37 -9.90 15.59
CA LYS A 219 -7.29 -10.57 14.65
C LYS A 219 -6.49 -11.08 13.45
N LEU A 220 -6.28 -12.39 13.38
CA LEU A 220 -5.51 -13.03 12.33
C LEU A 220 -6.42 -13.62 11.25
N CYS A 221 -6.18 -13.29 9.97
CA CYS A 221 -6.86 -13.89 8.84
C CYS A 221 -5.84 -14.38 7.82
N ILE A 222 -5.66 -15.69 7.74
CA ILE A 222 -4.74 -16.32 6.80
C ILE A 222 -5.57 -17.07 5.77
N LYS A 223 -5.34 -16.78 4.50
CA LYS A 223 -5.96 -17.47 3.37
C LYS A 223 -4.87 -18.11 2.51
N SER A 224 -5.10 -19.33 2.06
CA SER A 224 -4.27 -20.01 1.05
C SER A 224 -4.98 -19.94 -0.30
N GLY A 225 -4.33 -19.38 -1.32
CA GLY A 225 -4.86 -19.31 -2.69
C GLY A 225 -4.05 -20.17 -3.65
N SER A 226 -4.71 -20.93 -4.53
CA SER A 226 -4.05 -21.54 -5.69
C SER A 226 -3.80 -20.49 -6.76
N ILE A 227 -2.55 -20.31 -7.15
CA ILE A 227 -2.16 -19.40 -8.23
C ILE A 227 -2.55 -20.06 -9.55
N ARG A 228 -3.46 -19.44 -10.31
CA ARG A 228 -3.64 -19.74 -11.74
C ARG A 228 -2.92 -18.63 -12.51
N TRP A 229 -1.72 -18.95 -13.00
CA TRP A 229 -0.99 -18.12 -13.96
C TRP A 229 -1.71 -18.11 -15.31
#